data_AF-A0A0F9P931-F1
#
_entry.id   AF-A0A0F9P931-F1
#
_cell.length_a   1.000
_cell.length_b   1.000
_cell.length_c   1.000
_cell.angle_alpha   90.00
_cell.angle_beta   90.00
_cell.angle_gamma   90.00
#
_symmetry.space_group_name_H-M   'P 1'
#
loop_
_entity.id
_entity.type
_entity.pdbx_description
1 polymer ?
#
loop_
_entity_poly.entity_id
_entity_poly.type
_entity_poly.pdbx_seq_one_letter_code
_entity_poly.pdbx_strand_id
1 'polypeptide(L)'
;MGRKKTGRPVDVPVGSGIAVTGQDFEQRAPIIPPGSVSYIYSGQFRTSSKTASFTLSNEMVVLVDATSVDIVITLPAASTSTHKIYYIKKVDSTGHTVTVKGNATAETIDGEKSIVIALQYQYIAIICDGSDWFIIGGEYVKIDELLRQILSELKEANETAKKSEDELKEINS
;
A
#
# COMPACT_ATOMS: atom_id res chain seq x y z
N MET A 1 58.99 -30.98 50.38
CA MET A 1 58.86 -30.40 49.02
C MET A 1 57.68 -29.42 49.01
N GLY A 2 57.95 -28.13 49.22
CA GLY A 2 56.93 -27.10 49.19
C GLY A 2 56.96 -26.33 47.88
N ARG A 3 55.80 -25.90 47.38
CA ARG A 3 55.70 -24.73 46.48
C ARG A 3 54.54 -23.83 46.91
N LYS A 4 54.90 -22.55 46.99
CA LYS A 4 54.23 -21.39 47.56
C LYS A 4 52.91 -21.03 46.86
N LYS A 5 51.95 -20.51 47.63
CA LYS A 5 50.89 -19.62 47.14
C LYS A 5 51.52 -18.28 46.73
N THR A 6 51.24 -17.82 45.52
CA THR A 6 51.42 -16.41 45.13
C THR A 6 50.20 -16.01 44.31
N GLY A 7 49.36 -15.13 44.86
CA GLY A 7 48.33 -14.47 44.08
C GLY A 7 48.96 -13.56 43.03
N ARG A 8 48.26 -13.35 41.91
CA ARG A 8 48.37 -12.11 41.14
C ARG A 8 47.02 -11.40 41.20
N PRO A 9 46.97 -10.12 41.59
CA PRO A 9 45.78 -9.33 41.39
C PRO A 9 45.64 -9.04 39.89
N VAL A 10 44.43 -9.15 39.36
CA VAL A 10 44.09 -8.49 38.10
C VAL A 10 43.20 -7.32 38.47
N ASP A 11 43.77 -6.12 38.38
CA ASP A 11 43.01 -4.88 38.42
C ASP A 11 42.01 -4.93 37.26
N VAL A 12 40.71 -5.00 37.56
CA VAL A 12 39.67 -4.72 36.57
C VAL A 12 39.42 -3.21 36.58
N PRO A 13 39.66 -2.51 35.47
CA PRO A 13 39.42 -1.07 35.39
C PRO A 13 37.98 -0.72 35.73
N VAL A 14 37.80 0.28 36.58
CA VAL A 14 36.51 0.92 36.84
C VAL A 14 36.07 1.63 35.57
N GLY A 15 34.89 1.26 35.07
CA GLY A 15 34.15 2.04 34.08
C GLY A 15 34.38 1.59 32.64
N SER A 16 33.48 0.74 32.16
CA SER A 16 32.98 0.78 30.78
C SER A 16 31.64 0.06 30.80
N GLY A 17 30.57 0.72 30.35
CA GLY A 17 29.27 0.10 30.19
C GLY A 17 29.40 -1.22 29.43
N ILE A 18 28.51 -2.17 29.70
CA ILE A 18 28.44 -3.43 28.96
C ILE A 18 28.15 -3.06 27.50
N ALA A 19 29.19 -2.94 26.70
CA ALA A 19 29.08 -2.92 25.26
C ALA A 19 28.75 -4.35 24.87
N VAL A 20 27.46 -4.69 24.89
CA VAL A 20 26.98 -5.91 24.26
C VAL A 20 27.21 -5.71 22.76
N THR A 21 28.32 -6.22 22.27
CA THR A 21 28.50 -6.38 20.83
C THR A 21 27.75 -7.63 20.41
N GLY A 22 27.24 -7.70 19.18
CA GLY A 22 26.36 -8.79 18.74
C GLY A 22 26.93 -10.21 18.91
N GLN A 23 28.22 -10.34 19.20
CA GLN A 23 28.89 -11.61 19.46
C GLN A 23 28.52 -12.23 20.82
N ASP A 24 28.09 -11.41 21.79
CA ASP A 24 27.88 -11.84 23.18
C ASP A 24 26.61 -12.70 23.34
N PHE A 25 25.67 -12.62 22.40
CA PHE A 25 24.46 -13.46 22.35
C PHE A 25 24.70 -14.81 21.66
N GLU A 26 25.73 -14.94 20.81
CA GLU A 26 26.00 -16.17 20.07
C GLU A 26 26.71 -17.25 20.92
N GLN A 27 27.25 -16.90 22.08
CA GLN A 27 27.99 -17.85 22.93
C GLN A 27 27.18 -18.50 24.07
N ARG A 28 25.93 -18.10 24.32
CA ARG A 28 25.15 -18.61 25.46
C ARG A 28 24.24 -19.81 25.17
N ALA A 29 24.18 -20.33 23.95
CA ALA A 29 23.45 -21.58 23.65
C ALA A 29 24.17 -22.40 22.55
N PRO A 30 24.84 -23.51 22.87
CA PRO A 30 25.69 -24.24 21.92
C PRO A 30 24.91 -25.18 20.97
N ILE A 31 23.69 -24.82 20.54
CA ILE A 31 22.83 -25.66 19.70
C ILE A 31 22.42 -25.04 18.36
N ILE A 32 22.89 -23.83 18.04
CA ILE A 32 22.49 -23.17 16.79
C ILE A 32 23.58 -23.44 15.74
N PRO A 33 23.29 -24.19 14.67
CA PRO A 33 24.23 -24.40 13.58
C PRO A 33 24.65 -23.07 12.95
N PRO A 34 25.91 -22.91 12.48
CA PRO A 34 26.33 -21.74 11.71
C PRO A 34 25.37 -21.52 10.55
N GLY A 35 24.69 -20.36 10.53
CA GLY A 35 23.67 -20.01 9.54
C GLY A 35 22.20 -20.14 9.99
N SER A 36 21.93 -20.51 11.24
CA SER A 36 20.54 -20.68 11.74
C SER A 36 19.99 -19.48 12.52
N VAL A 37 20.62 -18.30 12.39
CA VAL A 37 20.16 -17.07 13.05
C VAL A 37 19.55 -16.13 12.01
N SER A 38 18.24 -16.26 11.76
CA SER A 38 17.49 -15.24 11.03
C SER A 38 16.79 -14.34 12.05
N TYR A 39 17.47 -13.30 12.53
CA TYR A 39 16.81 -12.21 13.26
C TYR A 39 16.50 -11.08 12.27
N ILE A 40 15.28 -11.08 11.73
CA ILE A 40 14.77 -9.93 10.98
C ILE A 40 13.41 -9.56 11.55
N TYR A 41 13.40 -8.69 12.56
CA TYR A 41 12.28 -7.78 12.77
C TYR A 41 12.64 -6.42 12.17
N SER A 42 12.95 -6.39 10.87
CA SER A 42 12.82 -5.16 10.11
C SER A 42 11.45 -5.21 9.42
N GLY A 43 10.53 -4.34 9.85
CA GLY A 43 9.26 -4.10 9.17
C GLY A 43 9.47 -3.46 7.80
N GLN A 44 10.12 -4.19 6.88
CA GLN A 44 10.36 -3.73 5.52
C GLN A 44 9.13 -4.05 4.68
N PHE A 45 8.59 -3.04 4.00
CA PHE A 45 7.53 -3.25 3.03
C PHE A 45 8.08 -4.02 1.82
N ARG A 46 7.45 -5.16 1.49
CA ARG A 46 7.75 -5.90 0.26
C ARG A 46 7.29 -5.06 -0.93
N THR A 47 8.22 -4.64 -1.76
CA THR A 47 7.95 -3.79 -2.93
C THR A 47 8.16 -4.57 -4.21
N SER A 48 7.31 -4.37 -5.22
CA SER A 48 7.51 -4.89 -6.57
C SER A 48 7.20 -3.84 -7.65
N SER A 49 7.83 -4.01 -8.81
CA SER A 49 7.51 -3.26 -10.02
C SER A 49 6.81 -4.18 -11.02
N LYS A 50 5.76 -3.69 -11.69
CA LYS A 50 4.98 -4.46 -12.68
C LYS A 50 4.85 -3.66 -13.96
N THR A 51 5.13 -4.32 -15.09
CA THR A 51 4.97 -3.78 -16.45
C THR A 51 3.93 -4.55 -17.27
N ALA A 52 3.17 -5.44 -16.60
CA ALA A 52 2.13 -6.27 -17.19
C ALA A 52 1.06 -6.62 -16.14
N SER A 53 -0.11 -7.01 -16.61
CA SER A 53 -1.23 -7.47 -15.77
C SER A 53 -0.84 -8.67 -14.91
N PHE A 54 -1.26 -8.66 -13.64
CA PHE A 54 -0.84 -9.61 -12.62
C PHE A 54 -1.83 -9.72 -11.46
N THR A 55 -1.82 -10.84 -10.74
CA THR A 55 -2.61 -11.04 -9.50
C THR A 55 -1.73 -10.88 -8.28
N LEU A 56 -2.05 -9.93 -7.39
CA LEU A 56 -1.26 -9.64 -6.19
C LEU A 56 -1.18 -10.82 -5.22
N SER A 57 -0.08 -10.89 -4.48
CA SER A 57 0.19 -12.01 -3.57
C SER A 57 0.64 -11.56 -2.18
N ASN A 58 1.94 -11.32 -2.00
CA ASN A 58 2.58 -11.02 -0.72
C ASN A 58 3.31 -9.68 -0.74
N GLU A 59 3.27 -8.96 -1.85
CA GLU A 59 3.77 -7.59 -1.93
C GLU A 59 2.92 -6.66 -1.06
N MET A 60 3.48 -5.56 -0.59
CA MET A 60 2.72 -4.50 0.09
C MET A 60 2.71 -3.22 -0.74
N VAL A 61 3.79 -2.96 -1.48
CA VAL A 61 3.91 -1.80 -2.37
C VAL A 61 4.10 -2.29 -3.80
N VAL A 62 3.30 -1.77 -4.72
CA VAL A 62 3.30 -2.16 -6.12
C VAL A 62 3.42 -0.91 -6.97
N LEU A 63 4.56 -0.79 -7.67
CA LEU A 63 4.83 0.27 -8.62
C LEU A 63 4.50 -0.24 -10.01
N VAL A 64 3.52 0.36 -10.66
CA VAL A 64 2.99 -0.11 -11.94
C VAL A 64 3.39 0.85 -13.04
N ASP A 65 4.09 0.33 -14.04
CA ASP A 65 4.50 1.04 -15.24
C ASP A 65 3.66 0.54 -16.42
N ALA A 66 2.66 1.34 -16.81
CA ALA A 66 1.74 1.07 -17.91
C ALA A 66 2.23 1.64 -19.25
N THR A 67 3.53 1.93 -19.41
CA THR A 67 4.05 2.62 -20.60
C THR A 67 3.62 1.97 -21.93
N SER A 68 3.52 0.64 -21.97
CA SER A 68 3.23 -0.10 -23.20
C SER A 68 1.75 -0.37 -23.44
N VAL A 69 0.94 -0.47 -22.38
CA VAL A 69 -0.46 -0.93 -22.44
C VAL A 69 -1.16 -0.66 -21.11
N ASP A 70 -2.49 -0.61 -21.14
CA ASP A 70 -3.31 -0.67 -19.93
C ASP A 70 -3.01 -1.94 -19.12
N ILE A 71 -2.82 -1.79 -17.81
CA ILE A 71 -2.48 -2.89 -16.89
C ILE A 71 -3.65 -3.18 -15.96
N VAL A 72 -3.96 -4.45 -15.81
CA VAL A 72 -4.96 -4.93 -14.84
C VAL A 72 -4.26 -5.62 -13.67
N ILE A 73 -4.39 -5.05 -12.49
CA ILE A 73 -3.99 -5.63 -11.21
C ILE A 73 -5.20 -6.31 -10.59
N THR A 74 -5.13 -7.63 -10.46
CA THR A 74 -6.18 -8.42 -9.81
C THR A 74 -5.79 -8.64 -8.35
N LEU A 75 -6.70 -8.35 -7.42
CA LEU A 75 -6.49 -8.65 -6.01
C LEU A 75 -6.58 -10.16 -5.76
N PRO A 76 -5.93 -10.72 -4.74
CA PRO A 76 -6.21 -12.08 -4.29
C PRO A 76 -7.63 -12.18 -3.72
N ALA A 77 -8.15 -13.40 -3.56
CA ALA A 77 -9.45 -13.61 -2.93
C ALA A 77 -9.48 -12.98 -1.53
N ALA A 78 -10.51 -12.18 -1.25
CA ALA A 78 -10.67 -11.45 0.00
C ALA A 78 -10.70 -12.40 1.21
N SER A 79 -11.37 -13.55 1.05
CA SER A 79 -11.50 -14.60 2.07
C SER A 79 -10.18 -15.19 2.57
N THR A 80 -9.10 -15.09 1.78
CA THR A 80 -7.76 -15.55 2.16
C THR A 80 -6.79 -14.40 2.40
N SER A 81 -7.30 -13.17 2.40
CA SER A 81 -6.52 -11.94 2.41
C SER A 81 -6.90 -10.98 3.53
N THR A 82 -7.67 -11.44 4.53
CA THR A 82 -8.06 -10.63 5.70
C THR A 82 -6.87 -9.89 6.30
N HIS A 83 -7.04 -8.59 6.55
CA HIS A 83 -6.03 -7.67 7.06
C HIS A 83 -4.82 -7.41 6.15
N LYS A 84 -4.80 -7.91 4.90
CA LYS A 84 -3.76 -7.52 3.94
C LYS A 84 -3.96 -6.08 3.50
N ILE A 85 -2.84 -5.36 3.39
CA ILE A 85 -2.78 -3.98 2.90
C ILE A 85 -1.94 -3.94 1.63
N TYR A 86 -2.44 -3.24 0.61
CA TYR A 86 -1.69 -2.94 -0.60
C TYR A 86 -1.65 -1.44 -0.87
N TYR A 87 -0.48 -0.96 -1.29
CA TYR A 87 -0.25 0.34 -1.87
C TYR A 87 0.06 0.14 -3.36
N ILE A 88 -0.79 0.66 -4.23
CA ILE A 88 -0.66 0.48 -5.69
C ILE A 88 -0.50 1.85 -6.31
N LYS A 89 0.60 2.09 -7.02
CA LYS A 89 0.95 3.39 -7.59
C LYS A 89 1.31 3.25 -9.06
N LYS A 90 0.73 4.09 -9.91
CA LYS A 90 1.16 4.25 -11.30
C LYS A 90 2.40 5.14 -11.35
N VAL A 91 3.45 4.75 -12.06
CA VAL A 91 4.73 5.49 -12.08
C VAL A 91 5.08 6.13 -13.42
N ASP A 92 4.45 5.68 -14.51
CA ASP A 92 4.70 6.21 -15.85
C ASP A 92 3.77 7.39 -16.19
N SER A 93 4.17 8.19 -17.18
CA SER A 93 3.47 9.41 -17.62
C SER A 93 2.51 9.20 -18.78
N THR A 94 2.34 7.95 -19.26
CA THR A 94 1.49 7.68 -20.42
C THR A 94 0.01 7.74 -20.06
N GLY A 95 -0.84 7.87 -21.09
CA GLY A 95 -2.29 7.85 -20.95
C GLY A 95 -2.89 6.46 -20.73
N HIS A 96 -2.06 5.41 -20.72
CA HIS A 96 -2.49 4.07 -20.33
C HIS A 96 -2.84 4.02 -18.85
N THR A 97 -3.77 3.18 -18.48
CA THR A 97 -4.35 3.14 -17.13
C THR A 97 -3.91 1.91 -16.35
N VAL A 98 -3.98 2.01 -15.02
CA VAL A 98 -3.84 0.87 -14.12
C VAL A 98 -5.18 0.59 -13.48
N THR A 99 -5.80 -0.53 -13.83
CA THR A 99 -7.09 -0.96 -13.28
C THR A 99 -6.87 -1.97 -12.17
N VAL A 100 -7.31 -1.67 -10.96
CA VAL A 100 -7.31 -2.58 -9.81
C VAL A 100 -8.70 -3.20 -9.68
N LYS A 101 -8.80 -4.52 -9.57
CA LYS A 101 -10.10 -5.22 -9.46
C LYS A 101 -10.07 -6.37 -8.45
N GLY A 102 -11.23 -6.71 -7.89
CA GLY A 102 -11.42 -7.92 -7.07
C GLY A 102 -11.13 -9.22 -7.84
N ASN A 103 -10.88 -10.31 -7.11
CA ASN A 103 -10.59 -11.62 -7.72
C ASN A 103 -11.86 -12.30 -8.23
N ALA A 104 -12.92 -12.23 -7.41
CA ALA A 104 -14.20 -12.84 -7.67
C ALA A 104 -15.21 -11.85 -8.26
N THR A 105 -16.30 -12.35 -8.84
CA THR A 105 -17.36 -11.53 -9.45
C THR A 105 -18.17 -10.69 -8.45
N ALA A 106 -18.05 -10.97 -7.14
CA ALA A 106 -18.79 -10.31 -6.08
C ALA A 106 -17.91 -9.49 -5.11
N GLU A 107 -16.58 -9.64 -5.16
CA GLU A 107 -15.69 -8.84 -4.32
C GLU A 107 -15.64 -7.41 -4.86
N THR A 108 -15.78 -6.45 -3.96
CA THR A 108 -15.78 -5.02 -4.30
C THR A 108 -14.62 -4.28 -3.64
N ILE A 109 -14.34 -3.10 -4.16
CA ILE A 109 -13.42 -2.10 -3.62
C ILE A 109 -14.27 -0.85 -3.36
N ASP A 110 -14.60 -0.56 -2.11
CA ASP A 110 -15.57 0.48 -1.71
C ASP A 110 -16.90 0.42 -2.52
N GLY A 111 -17.45 -0.79 -2.68
CA GLY A 111 -18.69 -1.04 -3.42
C GLY A 111 -18.54 -1.12 -4.94
N GLU A 112 -17.36 -0.81 -5.50
CA GLU A 112 -17.09 -0.91 -6.94
C GLU A 112 -16.39 -2.21 -7.31
N LYS A 113 -16.61 -2.73 -8.52
CA LYS A 113 -15.90 -3.94 -8.99
C LYS A 113 -14.43 -3.67 -9.33
N SER A 114 -14.11 -2.43 -9.68
CA SER A 114 -12.77 -2.03 -10.08
C SER A 114 -12.54 -0.55 -9.89
N ILE A 115 -11.29 -0.21 -9.62
CA ILE A 115 -10.77 1.14 -9.46
C ILE A 115 -9.76 1.42 -10.56
N VAL A 116 -9.84 2.59 -11.21
CA VAL A 116 -8.89 3.00 -12.25
C VAL A 116 -7.96 4.08 -11.72
N ILE A 117 -6.66 3.89 -11.91
CA ILE A 117 -5.59 4.85 -11.62
C ILE A 117 -5.05 5.33 -12.97
N ALA A 118 -5.33 6.58 -13.32
CA ALA A 118 -5.04 7.13 -14.65
C ALA A 118 -3.83 8.08 -14.65
N LEU A 119 -3.63 8.83 -13.57
CA LEU A 119 -2.61 9.88 -13.53
C LEU A 119 -1.25 9.32 -13.07
N GLN A 120 -0.18 9.89 -13.61
CA GLN A 120 1.16 9.58 -13.14
C GLN A 120 1.28 9.91 -11.65
N TYR A 121 1.89 8.99 -10.91
CA TYR A 121 2.13 9.09 -9.47
C TYR A 121 0.89 9.08 -8.58
N GLN A 122 -0.30 8.95 -9.16
CA GLN A 122 -1.50 8.61 -8.40
C GLN A 122 -1.35 7.21 -7.79
N TYR A 123 -1.86 7.05 -6.58
CA TYR A 123 -1.83 5.78 -5.86
C TYR A 123 -3.09 5.58 -5.03
N ILE A 124 -3.35 4.32 -4.69
CA ILE A 124 -4.37 3.91 -3.72
C ILE A 124 -3.72 3.05 -2.63
N ALA A 125 -4.26 3.14 -1.42
CA ALA A 125 -3.97 2.25 -0.30
C ALA A 125 -5.27 1.54 0.08
N ILE A 126 -5.25 0.21 0.03
CA ILE A 126 -6.43 -0.62 0.30
C ILE A 126 -6.16 -1.62 1.41
N ILE A 127 -7.21 -1.97 2.16
CA ILE A 127 -7.20 -3.04 3.18
C ILE A 127 -8.36 -4.01 2.93
N CYS A 128 -8.15 -5.29 3.23
CA CYS A 128 -9.18 -6.31 3.17
C CYS A 128 -9.77 -6.61 4.56
N ASP A 129 -11.09 -6.70 4.66
CA ASP A 129 -11.80 -7.11 5.88
C ASP A 129 -12.10 -8.63 5.94
N GLY A 130 -11.78 -9.36 4.86
CA GLY A 130 -12.07 -10.78 4.68
C GLY A 130 -13.22 -11.09 3.73
N SER A 131 -13.99 -10.08 3.29
CA SER A 131 -15.07 -10.19 2.32
C SER A 131 -14.89 -9.23 1.15
N ASP A 132 -14.55 -7.97 1.46
CA ASP A 132 -14.38 -6.88 0.51
C ASP A 132 -13.09 -6.11 0.78
N TRP A 133 -12.77 -5.20 -0.15
CA TRP A 133 -11.62 -4.32 -0.07
C TRP A 133 -12.08 -2.88 0.16
N PHE A 134 -11.33 -2.15 0.97
CA PHE A 134 -11.66 -0.78 1.37
C PHE A 134 -10.50 0.14 1.09
N ILE A 135 -10.76 1.30 0.50
CA ILE A 135 -9.73 2.31 0.29
C ILE A 135 -9.54 3.10 1.58
N ILE A 136 -8.31 3.09 2.10
CA ILE A 136 -7.94 3.76 3.37
C ILE A 136 -6.96 4.91 3.16
N GLY A 137 -6.54 5.17 1.92
CA GLY A 137 -5.67 6.28 1.58
C GLY A 137 -5.33 6.30 0.09
N GLY A 138 -4.62 7.35 -0.33
CA GLY A 138 -4.41 7.66 -1.75
C GLY A 138 -5.38 8.73 -2.24
N GLU A 139 -5.05 9.34 -3.37
CA GLU A 139 -5.75 10.52 -3.89
C GLU A 139 -7.12 10.13 -4.45
N TYR A 140 -8.14 10.83 -3.97
CA TYR A 140 -9.59 10.62 -4.19
C TYR A 140 -9.92 9.98 -5.54
N VAL A 141 -10.04 8.66 -5.51
CA VAL A 141 -10.29 7.80 -6.67
C VAL A 141 -11.61 8.13 -7.38
N LYS A 142 -12.59 8.65 -6.64
CA LYS A 142 -13.90 9.06 -7.17
C LYS A 142 -13.97 10.54 -7.57
N ILE A 143 -12.86 11.30 -7.58
CA ILE A 143 -12.94 12.74 -7.88
C ILE A 143 -13.42 12.99 -9.32
N ASP A 144 -13.05 12.17 -10.31
CA ASP A 144 -13.55 12.31 -11.69
C ASP A 144 -15.04 11.99 -11.79
N GLU A 145 -15.52 11.00 -11.04
CA GLU A 145 -16.93 10.63 -10.97
C GLU A 145 -17.77 11.72 -10.27
N LEU A 146 -17.27 12.23 -9.13
CA LEU A 146 -17.87 13.37 -8.43
C LEU A 146 -17.83 14.65 -9.27
N LEU A 147 -16.75 14.89 -10.01
CA LEU A 147 -16.65 16.04 -10.92
C LEU A 147 -17.65 15.91 -12.07
N ARG A 148 -17.81 14.72 -12.67
CA ARG A 148 -18.83 14.48 -13.70
C ARG A 148 -20.24 14.65 -13.17
N GLN A 149 -20.50 14.16 -11.96
CA GLN A 149 -21.79 14.30 -11.32
C GLN A 149 -22.11 15.77 -11.05
N ILE A 150 -21.19 16.51 -10.42
CA ILE A 150 -21.34 17.94 -10.14
C ILE A 150 -21.50 18.74 -11.45
N LEU A 151 -20.76 18.40 -12.51
CA LEU A 151 -20.90 19.06 -13.81
C LEU A 151 -22.28 18.79 -14.46
N SER A 152 -22.82 17.57 -14.30
CA SER A 152 -24.18 17.23 -14.77
C SER A 152 -25.23 18.04 -14.01
N GLU A 153 -25.14 18.05 -12.68
CA GLU A 153 -26.06 18.79 -11.81
C GLU A 153 -26.03 20.31 -12.11
N LEU A 154 -24.85 20.88 -12.36
CA LEU A 154 -24.71 22.29 -12.74
C LEU A 154 -25.32 22.60 -14.11
N LYS A 155 -25.20 21.68 -15.07
CA LYS A 155 -25.76 21.88 -16.41
C LYS A 155 -27.30 21.87 -16.37
N GLU A 156 -27.88 20.92 -15.66
CA GLU A 156 -29.33 20.83 -15.46
C GLU A 156 -29.90 22.06 -14.74
N ALA A 157 -29.19 22.55 -13.72
CA ALA A 157 -29.56 23.77 -13.02
C ALA A 157 -29.58 24.99 -13.95
N ASN A 158 -28.59 25.11 -14.84
CA ASN A 158 -28.49 26.23 -15.77
C ASN A 158 -29.59 26.19 -16.86
N GLU A 159 -29.94 25.00 -17.35
CA GLU A 159 -31.05 24.82 -18.29
C GLU A 159 -32.39 25.22 -17.66
N THR A 160 -32.60 24.83 -16.40
CA THR A 160 -33.79 25.20 -15.63
C THR A 160 -33.88 26.70 -15.40
N ALA A 161 -32.76 27.36 -15.05
CA ALA A 161 -32.70 28.80 -14.87
C ALA A 161 -33.07 29.55 -16.16
N LYS A 162 -32.50 29.14 -17.29
CA LYS A 162 -32.79 29.76 -18.60
C LYS A 162 -34.26 29.65 -18.98
N LYS A 163 -34.88 28.49 -18.72
CA LYS A 163 -36.32 28.30 -18.94
C LYS A 163 -37.14 29.27 -18.10
N SER A 164 -36.82 29.42 -16.81
CA SER A 164 -37.52 30.36 -15.93
C SER A 164 -37.36 31.82 -16.37
N GLU A 165 -36.19 32.20 -16.91
CA GLU A 165 -35.97 33.54 -17.44
C GLU A 165 -36.83 33.82 -18.68
N ASP A 166 -36.98 32.83 -19.56
CA ASP A 166 -37.80 32.97 -20.76
C ASP A 166 -39.30 33.03 -20.42
N GLU A 167 -39.77 32.23 -19.45
CA GLU A 167 -41.14 32.33 -18.91
C GLU A 167 -41.41 33.71 -18.29
N LEU A 168 -40.45 34.29 -17.57
CA LEU A 168 -40.59 35.64 -17.00
C LEU A 168 -40.64 36.74 -18.07
N LYS A 169 -39.93 36.58 -19.19
CA LYS A 169 -40.01 37.53 -20.32
C LYS A 169 -41.37 37.46 -21.00
N GLU A 170 -41.94 36.26 -21.16
CA GLU A 170 -43.26 36.07 -21.76
C GLU A 170 -44.37 36.68 -20.90
N ILE A 171 -44.28 36.57 -19.57
CA ILE A 171 -45.24 37.22 -18.64
C ILE A 171 -45.17 38.75 -18.69
N ASN A 172 -43.98 39.31 -18.95
CA ASN A 172 -43.75 40.76 -18.96
C ASN A 172 -43.89 41.41 -20.35
N SER A 173 -44.21 40.62 -21.38
CA SER A 173 -44.49 41.08 -22.75
C SER A 173 -45.98 41.25 -23.02
#